data_AF-A0A7C5L6Z4-F1
#
_entry.id   AF-A0A7C5L6Z4-F1
#
_cell.length_a   1.000
_cell.length_b   1.000
_cell.length_c   1.000
_cell.angle_alpha   90.00
_cell.angle_beta   90.00
_cell.angle_gamma   90.00
#
_symmetry.space_group_name_H-M   'P 1'
#
loop_
_entity.id
_entity.type
_entity.pdbx_description
1 polymer ?
#
loop_
_entity_poly.entity_id
_entity_poly.type
_entity_poly.pdbx_seq_one_letter_code
_entity_poly.pdbx_strand_id
1 'polypeptide(L)'
;MKQFNSFLLTLFLVLSTSALLQAQQRYIDEIFTDVDVTYDITYGVNATVLYFSVVGEAVPEELKMDVYEPANDDLEERPLIILAHTGNFLPQPDFCQVIGRRDEEFIVDMAMRLARMGYVVAVIDYRYGWNPLATAQEERVYTLINAAYRGIQDLRTCIRYFRKDAAENGNTYGVDVNRITAMGDGTGGYITLAAASLDDYIEIVLPKFTIEVGGIPIPMVIESINGDIYGTSTGIAPAGTSFPEGDTLCYPNHVGYDSDFHLSVNFGGALGDTSWIDENTVPTISFQNPYDPFAPYMEDILVVPTTGDLIVEVQGAYTVQAKMAELGLNDDFASETWIDDYSAQANTRNDGFDGLFPLPYGPELNAIGDTVIVASPWHWWNPADWVGQYCALLMPPDDPDLATYSALGDPSMTPERGQAYTDTLIAYFAPRACLVLDLGCDLSDYIITDTKGDFLQKDQTGLNISPNPATDEVVFSTFRNFLMQDVLLYDAQGRLVNNWFEINDNHFTLKRGEMPAGMYIARIRFEEGTVAAKVVFK
;
A
#
# COMPACT_ATOMS: atom_id res chain seq x y z
N MET A 1 -3.00 -35.62 53.07
CA MET A 1 -2.21 -35.50 51.82
C MET A 1 -3.04 -35.50 50.53
N LYS A 2 -4.18 -36.20 50.41
CA LYS A 2 -5.00 -36.16 49.16
C LYS A 2 -5.76 -34.84 48.91
N GLN A 3 -6.17 -34.11 49.94
CA GLN A 3 -6.91 -32.84 49.77
C GLN A 3 -6.01 -31.63 49.44
N PHE A 4 -4.72 -31.68 49.81
CA PHE A 4 -3.77 -30.60 49.51
C PHE A 4 -3.35 -30.60 48.04
N ASN A 5 -3.22 -31.79 47.44
CA ASN A 5 -2.91 -31.93 46.01
C ASN A 5 -4.08 -31.55 45.10
N SER A 6 -5.33 -31.64 45.58
CA SER A 6 -6.49 -31.21 44.78
C SER A 6 -6.58 -29.68 44.70
N PHE A 7 -6.19 -28.95 45.76
CA PHE A 7 -6.21 -27.49 45.78
C PHE A 7 -5.08 -26.89 44.93
N LEU A 8 -3.90 -27.53 44.94
CA LEU A 8 -2.77 -27.15 44.08
C LEU A 8 -3.05 -27.41 42.58
N LEU A 9 -3.78 -28.47 42.23
CA LEU A 9 -4.14 -28.75 40.84
C LEU A 9 -5.19 -27.75 40.31
N THR A 10 -6.14 -27.31 41.14
CA THR A 10 -7.14 -26.30 40.75
C THR A 10 -6.53 -24.89 40.66
N LEU A 11 -5.55 -24.56 41.52
CA LEU A 11 -4.84 -23.29 41.44
C LEU A 11 -3.92 -23.22 40.21
N PHE A 12 -3.29 -24.34 39.82
CA PHE A 12 -2.47 -24.41 38.60
C PHE A 12 -3.31 -24.36 37.31
N LEU A 13 -4.56 -24.87 37.33
CA LEU A 13 -5.48 -24.81 36.20
C LEU A 13 -6.09 -23.41 35.98
N VAL A 14 -6.22 -22.60 37.03
CA VAL A 14 -6.72 -21.21 36.94
C VAL A 14 -5.60 -20.23 36.57
N LEU A 15 -4.34 -20.55 36.90
CA LEU A 15 -3.16 -19.77 36.50
C LEU A 15 -2.65 -20.07 35.08
N SER A 16 -3.17 -21.09 34.41
CA SER A 16 -2.81 -21.43 33.01
C SER A 16 -3.85 -20.98 31.97
N THR A 17 -4.94 -20.32 32.41
CA THR A 17 -5.96 -19.74 31.51
C THR A 17 -5.91 -18.21 31.42
N SER A 18 -4.87 -17.58 31.96
CA SER A 18 -4.50 -16.21 31.56
C SER A 18 -3.55 -16.27 30.37
N ALA A 19 -3.97 -16.94 29.30
CA ALA A 19 -3.58 -16.45 28.00
C ALA A 19 -4.14 -15.02 27.94
N LEU A 20 -3.27 -14.04 27.73
CA LEU A 20 -3.68 -12.69 27.42
C LEU A 20 -4.66 -12.81 26.24
N LEU A 21 -5.95 -12.64 26.49
CA LEU A 21 -6.89 -12.32 25.44
C LEU A 21 -6.43 -10.93 24.99
N GLN A 22 -5.55 -10.86 23.98
CA GLN A 22 -5.47 -9.66 23.16
C GLN A 22 -6.89 -9.48 22.62
N ALA A 23 -7.52 -8.37 22.99
CA ALA A 23 -8.79 -8.00 22.40
C ALA A 23 -8.49 -7.77 20.91
N GLN A 24 -9.10 -8.56 20.03
CA GLN A 24 -8.98 -8.34 18.59
C GLN A 24 -9.43 -6.91 18.29
N GLN A 25 -8.66 -6.22 17.47
CA GLN A 25 -8.83 -4.81 17.22
C GLN A 25 -9.35 -4.57 15.81
N ARG A 26 -10.43 -3.79 15.73
CA ARG A 26 -10.96 -3.30 14.46
C ARG A 26 -9.87 -2.59 13.65
N TYR A 27 -9.89 -2.78 12.33
CA TYR A 27 -8.95 -2.24 11.35
C TYR A 27 -7.53 -2.84 11.37
N ILE A 28 -7.23 -3.70 12.34
CA ILE A 28 -5.96 -4.43 12.48
C ILE A 28 -6.18 -5.95 12.34
N ASP A 29 -7.16 -6.48 13.07
CA ASP A 29 -7.52 -7.90 13.09
C ASP A 29 -8.86 -8.15 12.38
N GLU A 30 -9.04 -9.36 11.86
CA GLU A 30 -10.36 -9.83 11.41
C GLU A 30 -11.28 -10.05 12.63
N ILE A 31 -12.19 -9.10 12.86
CA ILE A 31 -13.17 -9.13 13.96
C ILE A 31 -14.57 -9.59 13.52
N PHE A 32 -14.84 -9.53 12.21
CA PHE A 32 -16.06 -10.07 11.61
C PHE A 32 -15.79 -11.42 10.95
N THR A 33 -16.78 -12.31 10.98
CA THR A 33 -16.71 -13.62 10.31
C THR A 33 -17.26 -13.56 8.89
N ASP A 34 -18.35 -12.83 8.72
CA ASP A 34 -19.15 -12.81 7.50
C ASP A 34 -19.03 -11.46 6.79
N VAL A 35 -19.12 -11.49 5.47
CA VAL A 35 -19.03 -10.32 4.60
C VAL A 35 -20.24 -10.35 3.67
N ASP A 36 -20.93 -9.23 3.60
CA ASP A 36 -21.99 -9.00 2.62
C ASP A 36 -21.36 -8.44 1.34
N VAL A 37 -21.69 -9.03 0.20
CA VAL A 37 -21.15 -8.62 -1.11
C VAL A 37 -22.28 -8.22 -2.04
N THR A 38 -22.20 -6.99 -2.55
CA THR A 38 -23.11 -6.49 -3.58
C THR A 38 -22.37 -6.40 -4.91
N TYR A 39 -22.78 -7.23 -5.86
CA TYR A 39 -22.11 -7.37 -7.15
C TYR A 39 -22.63 -6.40 -8.22
N ASP A 40 -21.76 -6.10 -9.19
CA ASP A 40 -22.07 -5.43 -10.46
C ASP A 40 -22.77 -4.06 -10.34
N ILE A 41 -22.37 -3.28 -9.34
CA ILE A 41 -22.83 -1.90 -9.16
C ILE A 41 -22.20 -1.03 -10.25
N THR A 42 -23.03 -0.32 -11.02
CA THR A 42 -22.55 0.70 -11.95
C THR A 42 -22.15 1.96 -11.16
N TYR A 43 -20.86 2.29 -11.14
CA TYR A 43 -20.37 3.52 -10.52
C TYR A 43 -20.17 4.66 -11.52
N GLY A 44 -20.21 4.41 -12.83
CA GLY A 44 -20.10 5.42 -13.87
C GLY A 44 -20.35 4.88 -15.27
N VAL A 45 -20.38 5.76 -16.27
CA VAL A 45 -20.39 5.39 -17.69
C VAL A 45 -19.34 6.20 -18.41
N ASN A 46 -18.45 5.55 -19.15
CA ASN A 46 -17.39 6.25 -19.87
C ASN A 46 -17.06 5.60 -21.23
N ALA A 47 -16.24 6.25 -22.04
CA ALA A 47 -15.96 5.80 -23.40
C ALA A 47 -14.87 4.71 -23.41
N THR A 48 -15.24 3.50 -23.80
CA THR A 48 -14.29 2.41 -24.04
C THR A 48 -13.77 2.46 -25.48
N VAL A 49 -12.47 2.20 -25.63
CA VAL A 49 -11.79 2.12 -26.93
C VAL A 49 -11.42 0.68 -27.29
N LEU A 50 -11.75 -0.28 -26.40
CA LEU A 50 -11.39 -1.68 -26.54
C LEU A 50 -11.88 -2.27 -27.87
N TYR A 51 -13.08 -1.88 -28.30
CA TYR A 51 -13.72 -2.39 -29.51
C TYR A 51 -13.43 -1.55 -30.76
N PHE A 52 -12.53 -0.57 -30.68
CA PHE A 52 -12.24 0.36 -31.78
C PHE A 52 -11.83 -0.37 -33.07
N SER A 53 -11.06 -1.46 -32.98
CA SER A 53 -10.62 -2.24 -34.15
C SER A 53 -11.76 -2.91 -34.93
N VAL A 54 -12.94 -3.05 -34.32
CA VAL A 54 -14.13 -3.70 -34.90
C VAL A 54 -15.20 -2.67 -35.23
N VAL A 55 -15.47 -1.74 -34.31
CA VAL A 55 -16.57 -0.78 -34.42
C VAL A 55 -16.13 0.50 -35.14
N GLY A 56 -14.85 0.89 -35.01
CA GLY A 56 -14.28 2.09 -35.63
C GLY A 56 -14.58 3.39 -34.88
N GLU A 57 -15.16 3.32 -33.68
CA GLU A 57 -15.45 4.44 -32.78
C GLU A 57 -15.32 3.99 -31.32
N ALA A 58 -15.20 4.96 -30.41
CA ALA A 58 -15.33 4.74 -28.98
C ALA A 58 -16.81 4.55 -28.63
N VAL A 59 -17.09 3.65 -27.68
CA VAL A 59 -18.46 3.33 -27.29
C VAL A 59 -18.67 3.54 -25.80
N PRO A 60 -19.84 4.04 -25.35
CA PRO A 60 -20.13 4.10 -23.93
C PRO A 60 -20.16 2.71 -23.30
N GLU A 61 -19.49 2.57 -22.17
CA GLU A 61 -19.41 1.36 -21.35
C GLU A 61 -19.70 1.70 -19.89
N GLU A 62 -20.47 0.84 -19.22
CA GLU A 62 -20.70 0.95 -17.79
C GLU A 62 -19.44 0.54 -17.03
N LEU A 63 -19.01 1.36 -16.07
CA LEU A 63 -17.96 1.03 -15.14
C LEU A 63 -18.56 0.34 -13.92
N LYS A 64 -18.06 -0.85 -13.60
CA LYS A 64 -18.65 -1.75 -12.60
C LYS A 64 -17.76 -1.92 -11.38
N MET A 65 -18.38 -2.13 -10.22
CA MET A 65 -17.69 -2.50 -9.00
C MET A 65 -18.46 -3.54 -8.21
N ASP A 66 -17.73 -4.30 -7.40
CA ASP A 66 -18.31 -5.13 -6.34
C ASP A 66 -17.97 -4.49 -5.00
N VAL A 67 -18.94 -4.41 -4.10
CA VAL A 67 -18.77 -3.80 -2.78
C VAL A 67 -18.87 -4.86 -1.70
N TYR A 68 -17.85 -4.92 -0.83
CA TYR A 68 -17.71 -5.86 0.27
C TYR A 68 -17.83 -5.09 1.59
N GLU A 69 -18.75 -5.53 2.44
CA GLU A 69 -19.09 -4.88 3.71
C GLU A 69 -19.06 -5.89 4.86
N PRO A 70 -18.56 -5.53 6.06
CA PRO A 70 -18.65 -6.40 7.23
C PRO A 70 -20.11 -6.66 7.60
N ALA A 71 -20.51 -7.94 7.65
CA ALA A 71 -21.88 -8.29 8.00
C ALA A 71 -22.15 -8.04 9.49
N ASN A 72 -23.33 -7.50 9.81
CA ASN A 72 -23.78 -7.18 11.17
C ASN A 72 -22.89 -6.16 11.91
N ASP A 73 -22.16 -5.32 11.19
CA ASP A 73 -21.40 -4.22 11.79
C ASP A 73 -22.34 -3.08 12.22
N ASP A 74 -22.11 -2.53 13.41
CA ASP A 74 -22.95 -1.53 14.06
C ASP A 74 -22.49 -0.08 13.86
N LEU A 75 -21.36 0.13 13.17
CA LEU A 75 -20.93 1.48 12.77
C LEU A 75 -21.84 2.07 11.69
N GLU A 76 -22.09 3.39 11.77
CA GLU A 76 -22.82 4.11 10.72
C GLU A 76 -21.92 4.40 9.51
N GLU A 77 -20.64 4.72 9.76
CA GLU A 77 -19.66 5.08 8.74
C GLU A 77 -18.35 4.31 8.96
N ARG A 78 -17.75 3.81 7.87
CA ARG A 78 -16.54 2.98 7.86
C ARG A 78 -15.54 3.49 6.83
N PRO A 79 -14.22 3.40 7.09
CA PRO A 79 -13.22 3.74 6.08
C PRO A 79 -13.40 2.92 4.80
N LEU A 80 -13.23 3.58 3.66
CA LEU A 80 -13.43 3.01 2.33
C LEU A 80 -12.08 2.68 1.69
N ILE A 81 -11.98 1.50 1.09
CA ILE A 81 -10.86 1.09 0.25
C ILE A 81 -11.38 0.89 -1.17
N ILE A 82 -10.86 1.64 -2.14
CA ILE A 82 -11.08 1.35 -3.56
C ILE A 82 -9.94 0.46 -4.04
N LEU A 83 -10.26 -0.77 -4.44
CA LEU A 83 -9.29 -1.79 -4.86
C LEU A 83 -9.35 -2.00 -6.38
N ALA A 84 -8.24 -1.71 -7.07
CA ALA A 84 -8.08 -1.92 -8.51
C ALA A 84 -7.19 -3.14 -8.79
N HIS A 85 -7.66 -4.04 -9.66
CA HIS A 85 -6.95 -5.26 -10.04
C HIS A 85 -5.89 -5.03 -11.11
N THR A 86 -5.03 -6.03 -11.36
CA THR A 86 -4.04 -6.00 -12.45
C THR A 86 -4.68 -6.24 -13.83
N GLY A 87 -3.93 -6.61 -14.86
CA GLY A 87 -4.51 -7.05 -16.14
C GLY A 87 -4.04 -6.29 -17.37
N ASN A 88 -3.01 -5.44 -17.23
CA ASN A 88 -2.36 -4.72 -18.33
C ASN A 88 -3.34 -3.87 -19.17
N PHE A 89 -4.45 -3.41 -18.59
CA PHE A 89 -5.56 -2.74 -19.29
C PHE A 89 -6.14 -3.56 -20.46
N LEU A 90 -6.07 -4.88 -20.42
CA LEU A 90 -6.53 -5.78 -21.48
C LEU A 90 -7.48 -6.83 -20.91
N PRO A 91 -8.49 -7.27 -21.69
CA PRO A 91 -9.44 -8.28 -21.24
C PRO A 91 -8.83 -9.69 -21.21
N GLN A 92 -9.23 -10.48 -20.22
CA GLN A 92 -8.95 -11.91 -20.11
C GLN A 92 -10.14 -12.71 -20.65
N PRO A 93 -9.91 -13.89 -21.27
CA PRO A 93 -8.61 -14.56 -21.54
C PRO A 93 -7.86 -14.02 -22.77
N ASP A 94 -8.41 -13.04 -23.49
CA ASP A 94 -8.01 -12.70 -24.88
C ASP A 94 -6.52 -12.35 -25.05
N PHE A 95 -5.85 -11.88 -23.99
CA PHE A 95 -4.44 -11.49 -23.98
C PHE A 95 -3.52 -12.37 -23.11
N CYS A 96 -3.85 -13.65 -22.95
CA CYS A 96 -3.02 -14.69 -22.31
C CYS A 96 -2.66 -14.43 -20.84
N GLN A 97 -3.62 -13.87 -20.10
CA GLN A 97 -3.49 -13.69 -18.65
C GLN A 97 -4.60 -14.49 -17.95
N VAL A 98 -4.25 -15.05 -16.79
CA VAL A 98 -5.15 -15.78 -15.88
C VAL A 98 -5.54 -14.96 -14.65
N ILE A 99 -5.18 -13.67 -14.69
CA ILE A 99 -5.36 -12.65 -13.67
C ILE A 99 -5.71 -11.32 -14.37
N GLY A 100 -6.27 -10.37 -13.63
CA GLY A 100 -6.67 -9.06 -14.10
C GLY A 100 -8.17 -8.85 -14.18
N ARG A 101 -8.93 -9.45 -13.26
CA ARG A 101 -10.39 -9.29 -13.14
C ARG A 101 -10.76 -8.99 -11.69
N ARG A 102 -11.87 -8.29 -11.46
CA ARG A 102 -12.41 -8.04 -10.11
C ARG A 102 -12.65 -9.30 -9.27
N ASP A 103 -12.98 -10.41 -9.93
CA ASP A 103 -13.27 -11.69 -9.28
C ASP A 103 -12.06 -12.63 -9.19
N GLU A 104 -10.84 -12.12 -9.43
CA GLU A 104 -9.64 -12.92 -9.25
C GLU A 104 -9.30 -13.18 -7.78
N GLU A 105 -8.62 -14.29 -7.54
CA GLU A 105 -8.48 -14.87 -6.21
C GLU A 105 -7.73 -13.96 -5.20
N PHE A 106 -6.66 -13.29 -5.63
CA PHE A 106 -5.93 -12.36 -4.77
C PHE A 106 -6.79 -11.14 -4.38
N ILE A 107 -7.55 -10.59 -5.33
CA ILE A 107 -8.37 -9.41 -5.11
C ILE A 107 -9.56 -9.73 -4.22
N VAL A 108 -10.20 -10.88 -4.43
CA VAL A 108 -11.30 -11.36 -3.57
C VAL A 108 -10.79 -11.68 -2.16
N ASP A 109 -9.63 -12.36 -2.02
CA ASP A 109 -9.03 -12.65 -0.71
C ASP A 109 -8.72 -11.36 0.06
N MET A 110 -8.07 -10.38 -0.59
CA MET A 110 -7.77 -9.07 -0.01
C MET A 110 -9.04 -8.33 0.42
N ALA A 111 -10.04 -8.23 -0.47
CA ALA A 111 -11.29 -7.53 -0.18
C ALA A 111 -12.06 -8.16 0.98
N MET A 112 -12.15 -9.50 1.03
CA MET A 112 -12.82 -10.23 2.10
C MET A 112 -12.14 -10.01 3.46
N ARG A 113 -10.80 -10.06 3.50
CA ARG A 113 -10.04 -9.87 4.75
C ARG A 113 -10.16 -8.44 5.26
N LEU A 114 -10.00 -7.45 4.39
CA LEU A 114 -10.19 -6.05 4.73
C LEU A 114 -11.63 -5.76 5.18
N ALA A 115 -12.64 -6.33 4.51
CA ALA A 115 -14.02 -6.23 4.98
C ALA A 115 -14.20 -6.83 6.38
N ARG A 116 -13.60 -8.00 6.65
CA ARG A 116 -13.61 -8.61 7.99
C ARG A 116 -12.85 -7.85 9.06
N MET A 117 -11.93 -6.97 8.67
CA MET A 117 -11.28 -6.02 9.58
C MET A 117 -12.14 -4.79 9.88
N GLY A 118 -13.25 -4.59 9.15
CA GLY A 118 -14.22 -3.52 9.37
C GLY A 118 -14.20 -2.39 8.34
N TYR A 119 -13.49 -2.56 7.22
CA TYR A 119 -13.49 -1.62 6.09
C TYR A 119 -14.67 -1.89 5.15
N VAL A 120 -15.10 -0.87 4.40
CA VAL A 120 -15.88 -1.10 3.16
C VAL A 120 -14.89 -1.18 2.02
N VAL A 121 -14.97 -2.20 1.17
CA VAL A 121 -14.07 -2.38 0.03
C VAL A 121 -14.84 -2.37 -1.27
N ALA A 122 -14.51 -1.45 -2.17
CA ALA A 122 -15.05 -1.38 -3.52
C ALA A 122 -14.01 -1.87 -4.52
N VAL A 123 -14.22 -3.06 -5.09
CA VAL A 123 -13.36 -3.62 -6.12
C VAL A 123 -13.85 -3.15 -7.48
N ILE A 124 -13.04 -2.39 -8.22
CA ILE A 124 -13.48 -1.71 -9.45
C ILE A 124 -12.93 -2.37 -10.71
N ASP A 125 -13.76 -2.47 -11.75
CA ASP A 125 -13.32 -2.53 -13.14
C ASP A 125 -13.00 -1.09 -13.56
N TYR A 126 -12.00 -0.93 -14.41
CA TYR A 126 -11.65 0.32 -15.07
C TYR A 126 -11.58 0.10 -16.58
N ARG A 127 -11.63 1.18 -17.39
CA ARG A 127 -11.61 1.04 -18.85
C ARG A 127 -10.35 0.33 -19.33
N TYR A 128 -10.57 -0.74 -20.08
CA TYR A 128 -9.54 -1.42 -20.84
C TYR A 128 -9.26 -0.74 -22.19
N GLY A 129 -8.26 -1.28 -22.89
CA GLY A 129 -8.01 -1.05 -24.30
C GLY A 129 -6.77 -0.21 -24.56
N TRP A 130 -5.71 -0.84 -25.02
CA TRP A 130 -4.58 -0.19 -25.69
C TRP A 130 -4.04 -1.15 -26.75
N ASN A 131 -3.07 -0.73 -27.56
CA ASN A 131 -2.57 -1.56 -28.66
C ASN A 131 -1.17 -2.14 -28.34
N PRO A 132 -1.06 -3.29 -27.66
CA PRO A 132 0.23 -3.94 -27.42
C PRO A 132 0.87 -4.50 -28.69
N LEU A 133 0.10 -4.70 -29.76
CA LEU A 133 0.55 -5.29 -31.03
C LEU A 133 1.02 -4.23 -32.04
N ALA A 134 1.01 -2.94 -31.67
CA ALA A 134 1.52 -1.91 -32.55
C ALA A 134 2.99 -2.15 -32.87
N THR A 135 3.35 -1.99 -34.15
CA THR A 135 4.73 -2.24 -34.62
C THR A 135 5.70 -1.14 -34.17
N ALA A 136 5.20 0.09 -34.05
CA ALA A 136 5.97 1.22 -33.56
C ALA A 136 5.88 1.30 -32.03
N GLN A 137 7.04 1.41 -31.36
CA GLN A 137 7.12 1.62 -29.92
C GLN A 137 6.34 2.88 -29.50
N GLU A 138 6.47 3.97 -30.24
CA GLU A 138 5.77 5.24 -29.98
C GLU A 138 4.24 5.08 -29.94
N GLU A 139 3.65 4.26 -30.83
CA GLU A 139 2.20 3.97 -30.82
C GLU A 139 1.79 3.13 -29.60
N ARG A 140 2.63 2.18 -29.19
CA ARG A 140 2.42 1.42 -27.95
C ARG A 140 2.44 2.34 -26.72
N VAL A 141 3.42 3.23 -26.63
CA VAL A 141 3.50 4.24 -25.55
C VAL A 141 2.26 5.13 -25.57
N TYR A 142 1.89 5.67 -26.73
CA TYR A 142 0.71 6.53 -26.90
C TYR A 142 -0.57 5.84 -26.41
N THR A 143 -0.83 4.62 -26.84
CA THR A 143 -2.05 3.91 -26.45
C THR A 143 -2.03 3.47 -24.98
N LEU A 144 -0.87 3.09 -24.43
CA LEU A 144 -0.76 2.67 -23.03
C LEU A 144 -0.92 3.84 -22.05
N ILE A 145 -0.26 4.98 -22.28
CA ILE A 145 -0.40 6.15 -21.39
C ILE A 145 -1.86 6.66 -21.37
N ASN A 146 -2.56 6.56 -22.51
CA ASN A 146 -3.99 6.86 -22.59
C ASN A 146 -4.87 5.84 -21.85
N ALA A 147 -4.45 4.57 -21.73
CA ALA A 147 -5.15 3.60 -20.89
C ALA A 147 -4.93 3.90 -19.40
N ALA A 148 -3.71 4.20 -18.99
CA ALA A 148 -3.42 4.62 -17.62
C ALA A 148 -4.20 5.89 -17.21
N TYR A 149 -4.21 6.91 -18.08
CA TYR A 149 -4.96 8.14 -17.86
C TYR A 149 -6.46 7.91 -17.67
N ARG A 150 -7.06 7.00 -18.47
CA ARG A 150 -8.47 6.61 -18.31
C ARG A 150 -8.70 5.86 -16.99
N GLY A 151 -7.79 4.99 -16.59
CA GLY A 151 -7.84 4.32 -15.29
C GLY A 151 -7.86 5.30 -14.11
N ILE A 152 -7.06 6.37 -14.17
CA ILE A 152 -7.06 7.44 -13.14
C ILE A 152 -8.44 8.12 -13.07
N GLN A 153 -9.01 8.49 -14.22
CA GLN A 153 -10.34 9.09 -14.29
C GLN A 153 -11.42 8.15 -13.71
N ASP A 154 -11.30 6.85 -13.95
CA ASP A 154 -12.27 5.83 -13.52
C ASP A 154 -12.19 5.60 -12.00
N LEU A 155 -10.98 5.49 -11.43
CA LEU A 155 -10.76 5.45 -9.98
C LEU A 155 -11.35 6.71 -9.30
N ARG A 156 -11.05 7.90 -9.83
CA ARG A 156 -11.58 9.17 -9.32
C ARG A 156 -13.11 9.26 -9.47
N THR A 157 -13.67 8.66 -10.52
CA THR A 157 -15.12 8.54 -10.70
C THR A 157 -15.76 7.66 -9.61
N CYS A 158 -15.14 6.55 -9.24
CA CYS A 158 -15.63 5.69 -8.17
C CYS A 158 -15.63 6.42 -6.82
N ILE A 159 -14.58 7.18 -6.50
CA ILE A 159 -14.54 7.99 -5.27
C ILE A 159 -15.70 8.99 -5.23
N ARG A 160 -15.93 9.71 -6.34
CA ARG A 160 -17.07 10.64 -6.45
C ARG A 160 -18.42 9.95 -6.32
N TYR A 161 -18.56 8.73 -6.83
CA TYR A 161 -19.79 7.94 -6.69
C TYR A 161 -20.16 7.76 -5.22
N PHE A 162 -19.20 7.32 -4.38
CA PHE A 162 -19.43 7.15 -2.95
C PHE A 162 -19.73 8.48 -2.23
N ARG A 163 -19.02 9.56 -2.58
CA ARG A 163 -19.34 10.90 -2.03
C ARG A 163 -20.73 11.38 -2.38
N LYS A 164 -21.14 11.19 -3.65
CA LYS A 164 -22.48 11.52 -4.11
C LYS A 164 -23.54 10.69 -3.40
N ASP A 165 -23.29 9.39 -3.24
CA ASP A 165 -24.20 8.49 -2.53
C ASP A 165 -24.35 8.88 -1.04
N ALA A 166 -23.25 9.18 -0.35
CA ALA A 166 -23.28 9.68 1.02
C ALA A 166 -24.05 10.99 1.16
N ALA A 167 -23.87 11.93 0.22
CA ALA A 167 -24.50 13.24 0.27
C ALA A 167 -25.99 13.25 -0.13
N GLU A 168 -26.40 12.42 -1.09
CA GLU A 168 -27.71 12.51 -1.73
C GLU A 168 -28.62 11.30 -1.50
N ASN A 169 -28.05 10.13 -1.23
CA ASN A 169 -28.79 8.87 -1.16
C ASN A 169 -28.81 8.27 0.26
N GLY A 170 -28.36 9.02 1.26
CA GLY A 170 -28.38 8.58 2.65
C GLY A 170 -27.27 7.59 3.00
N ASN A 171 -26.16 7.61 2.26
CA ASN A 171 -24.97 6.77 2.50
C ASN A 171 -25.31 5.27 2.51
N THR A 172 -25.75 4.78 1.35
CA THR A 172 -26.22 3.40 1.12
C THR A 172 -25.22 2.35 1.64
N TYR A 173 -23.92 2.67 1.56
CA TYR A 173 -22.81 1.78 1.88
C TYR A 173 -22.18 2.06 3.27
N GLY A 174 -22.71 3.04 4.01
CA GLY A 174 -22.16 3.43 5.31
C GLY A 174 -20.66 3.74 5.27
N VAL A 175 -20.21 4.52 4.27
CA VAL A 175 -18.80 4.89 4.09
C VAL A 175 -18.46 6.21 4.75
N ASP A 176 -17.28 6.32 5.34
CA ASP A 176 -16.68 7.58 5.74
C ASP A 176 -15.90 8.17 4.56
N VAL A 177 -16.47 9.21 3.96
CA VAL A 177 -15.91 9.91 2.79
C VAL A 177 -14.65 10.74 3.09
N ASN A 178 -14.23 10.83 4.35
CA ASN A 178 -12.99 11.46 4.78
C ASN A 178 -11.88 10.45 5.09
N ARG A 179 -12.14 9.14 4.89
CA ARG A 179 -11.19 8.07 5.15
C ARG A 179 -11.20 7.10 3.97
N ILE A 180 -10.49 7.48 2.92
CA ILE A 180 -10.48 6.74 1.65
C ILE A 180 -9.04 6.33 1.31
N THR A 181 -8.85 5.05 1.02
CA THR A 181 -7.61 4.48 0.49
C THR A 181 -7.81 4.06 -0.96
N ALA A 182 -6.88 4.43 -1.83
CA ALA A 182 -6.78 3.85 -3.18
C ALA A 182 -5.72 2.74 -3.15
N MET A 183 -6.13 1.49 -3.39
CA MET A 183 -5.28 0.31 -3.35
C MET A 183 -5.26 -0.37 -4.71
N GLY A 184 -4.08 -0.78 -5.20
CA GLY A 184 -3.94 -1.25 -6.58
C GLY A 184 -2.90 -2.34 -6.74
N ASP A 185 -3.27 -3.39 -7.49
CA ASP A 185 -2.39 -4.51 -7.85
C ASP A 185 -1.95 -4.45 -9.32
N GLY A 186 -0.66 -4.66 -9.57
CA GLY A 186 -0.06 -4.56 -10.90
C GLY A 186 -0.52 -3.29 -11.60
N THR A 187 -1.30 -3.43 -12.68
CA THR A 187 -1.97 -2.32 -13.39
C THR A 187 -2.76 -1.37 -12.49
N GLY A 188 -3.51 -1.89 -11.52
CA GLY A 188 -4.16 -1.08 -10.49
C GLY A 188 -3.17 -0.22 -9.70
N GLY A 189 -1.95 -0.73 -9.44
CA GLY A 189 -0.87 0.03 -8.80
C GLY A 189 -0.38 1.21 -9.65
N TYR A 190 -0.32 1.09 -10.99
CA TYR A 190 -0.04 2.23 -11.88
C TYR A 190 -1.13 3.29 -11.74
N ILE A 191 -2.39 2.86 -11.66
CA ILE A 191 -3.55 3.75 -11.53
C ILE A 191 -3.52 4.48 -10.19
N THR A 192 -3.30 3.78 -9.07
CA THR A 192 -3.32 4.38 -7.74
C THR A 192 -2.11 5.27 -7.48
N LEU A 193 -0.92 4.90 -7.94
CA LEU A 193 0.25 5.76 -7.89
C LEU A 193 0.04 7.03 -8.71
N ALA A 194 -0.41 6.89 -9.97
CA ALA A 194 -0.63 8.04 -10.82
C ALA A 194 -1.79 8.92 -10.34
N ALA A 195 -2.86 8.35 -9.78
CA ALA A 195 -3.94 9.15 -9.20
C ALA A 195 -3.51 9.88 -7.92
N ALA A 196 -2.53 9.35 -7.20
CA ALA A 196 -2.00 9.96 -5.98
C ALA A 196 -1.07 11.13 -6.27
N SER A 197 -0.35 11.07 -7.40
CA SER A 197 0.71 12.02 -7.73
C SER A 197 0.29 13.01 -8.82
N LEU A 198 -0.43 12.58 -9.85
CA LEU A 198 -0.80 13.41 -10.99
C LEU A 198 -2.06 14.24 -10.68
N ASP A 199 -1.88 15.54 -10.46
CA ASP A 199 -2.96 16.49 -10.14
C ASP A 199 -2.98 17.76 -11.01
N ASP A 200 -1.94 18.02 -11.80
CA ASP A 200 -1.91 19.06 -12.84
C ASP A 200 -1.62 18.45 -14.22
N TYR A 201 -2.38 18.91 -15.23
CA TYR A 201 -2.15 18.51 -16.62
C TYR A 201 -0.70 18.74 -17.08
N ILE A 202 -0.02 19.79 -16.61
CA ILE A 202 1.33 20.09 -17.08
C ILE A 202 2.34 18.98 -16.73
N GLU A 203 2.07 18.19 -15.69
CA GLU A 203 2.96 17.13 -15.20
C GLU A 203 3.02 15.94 -16.16
N ILE A 204 1.93 15.62 -16.87
CA ILE A 204 1.94 14.54 -17.88
C ILE A 204 2.55 14.99 -19.21
N VAL A 205 2.74 16.30 -19.42
CA VAL A 205 3.35 16.85 -20.64
C VAL A 205 4.88 16.75 -20.57
N LEU A 206 5.38 15.53 -20.77
CA LEU A 206 6.81 15.21 -20.72
C LEU A 206 7.34 14.83 -22.11
N PRO A 207 8.64 15.08 -22.42
CA PRO A 207 9.24 14.70 -23.70
C PRO A 207 9.11 13.20 -24.06
N LYS A 208 9.02 12.32 -23.06
CA LYS A 208 8.82 10.88 -23.27
C LYS A 208 7.35 10.50 -23.58
N PHE A 209 6.41 11.41 -23.31
CA PHE A 209 4.98 11.26 -23.60
C PHE A 209 4.56 12.25 -24.70
N THR A 210 5.36 12.35 -25.76
CA THR A 210 5.00 13.07 -26.99
C THR A 210 5.04 12.16 -28.21
N ILE A 211 4.12 12.37 -29.15
CA ILE A 211 4.09 11.72 -30.46
C ILE A 211 4.40 12.72 -31.58
N GLU A 212 5.21 12.33 -32.55
CA GLU A 212 5.59 13.19 -33.68
C GLU A 212 4.52 13.21 -34.78
N VAL A 213 3.88 14.36 -34.99
CA VAL A 213 2.89 14.56 -36.07
C VAL A 213 3.37 15.66 -37.01
N GLY A 214 3.80 15.26 -38.22
CA GLY A 214 4.32 16.21 -39.21
C GLY A 214 5.64 16.88 -38.81
N GLY A 215 6.43 16.23 -37.94
CA GLY A 215 7.69 16.76 -37.40
C GLY A 215 7.50 17.76 -36.25
N ILE A 216 6.34 17.74 -35.61
CA ILE A 216 6.03 18.50 -34.41
C ILE A 216 5.71 17.50 -33.29
N PRO A 217 6.38 17.57 -32.13
CA PRO A 217 6.03 16.76 -30.98
C PRO A 217 4.73 17.27 -30.38
N ILE A 218 3.73 16.39 -30.28
CA ILE A 218 2.43 16.66 -29.69
C ILE A 218 2.30 15.81 -28.42
N PRO A 219 1.81 16.35 -27.30
CA PRO A 219 1.54 15.55 -26.10
C PRO A 219 0.64 14.35 -26.41
N MET A 220 0.97 13.19 -25.85
CA MET A 220 0.19 11.97 -26.02
C MET A 220 -1.16 12.01 -25.28
N VAL A 221 -1.29 12.90 -24.29
CA VAL A 221 -2.55 13.19 -23.58
C VAL A 221 -2.87 14.68 -23.72
N ILE A 222 -4.10 14.99 -24.12
CA ILE A 222 -4.59 16.35 -24.33
C ILE A 222 -5.98 16.45 -23.71
N GLU A 223 -6.18 17.29 -22.71
CA GLU A 223 -7.45 17.33 -21.95
C GLU A 223 -8.69 17.58 -22.84
N SER A 224 -8.59 18.43 -23.87
CA SER A 224 -9.71 18.66 -24.78
C SER A 224 -10.14 17.42 -25.57
N ILE A 225 -9.24 16.43 -25.71
CA ILE A 225 -9.47 15.16 -26.39
C ILE A 225 -9.81 14.07 -25.38
N ASN A 226 -9.07 14.01 -24.27
CA ASN A 226 -9.10 12.91 -23.31
C ASN A 226 -9.98 13.16 -22.08
N GLY A 227 -10.49 14.38 -21.88
CA GLY A 227 -11.02 14.85 -20.60
C GLY A 227 -9.89 15.23 -19.64
N ASP A 228 -10.24 16.00 -18.60
CA ASP A 228 -9.33 16.34 -17.50
C ASP A 228 -8.94 15.10 -16.68
N ILE A 229 -7.88 15.22 -15.87
CA ILE A 229 -7.37 14.10 -15.07
C ILE A 229 -8.40 13.60 -14.05
N TYR A 230 -9.31 14.48 -13.64
CA TYR A 230 -10.38 14.14 -12.71
C TYR A 230 -11.51 13.35 -13.37
N GLY A 231 -11.66 13.35 -14.70
CA GLY A 231 -12.79 12.75 -15.39
C GLY A 231 -14.09 13.57 -15.24
N THR A 232 -13.96 14.89 -15.09
CA THR A 232 -15.07 15.83 -14.90
C THR A 232 -15.35 16.73 -16.10
N SER A 233 -14.53 16.65 -17.14
CA SER A 233 -14.73 17.34 -18.42
C SER A 233 -14.85 16.38 -19.60
N THR A 234 -15.57 16.84 -20.64
CA THR A 234 -15.81 16.05 -21.82
C THR A 234 -14.59 16.05 -22.73
N GLY A 235 -14.12 14.87 -23.11
CA GLY A 235 -13.09 14.70 -24.13
C GLY A 235 -13.71 14.37 -25.48
N ILE A 236 -13.33 15.12 -26.53
CA ILE A 236 -13.86 14.94 -27.89
C ILE A 236 -12.72 14.75 -28.90
N ALA A 237 -12.83 13.72 -29.74
CA ALA A 237 -11.91 13.48 -30.84
C ALA A 237 -12.03 14.58 -31.92
N PRO A 238 -10.96 15.34 -32.22
CA PRO A 238 -10.96 16.29 -33.32
C PRO A 238 -10.78 15.58 -34.67
N ALA A 239 -11.02 16.32 -35.75
CA ALA A 239 -10.72 15.86 -37.10
C ALA A 239 -9.23 15.47 -37.24
N GLY A 240 -8.97 14.34 -37.90
CA GLY A 240 -7.62 13.88 -38.20
C GLY A 240 -6.95 13.00 -37.14
N THR A 241 -7.66 12.66 -36.06
CA THR A 241 -7.25 11.56 -35.18
C THR A 241 -7.65 10.20 -35.76
N SER A 242 -7.28 9.11 -35.08
CA SER A 242 -7.76 7.77 -35.44
C SER A 242 -9.26 7.60 -35.24
N PHE A 243 -9.86 8.33 -34.29
CA PHE A 243 -11.29 8.29 -34.01
C PHE A 243 -12.08 9.20 -34.97
N PRO A 244 -13.37 8.91 -35.22
CA PRO A 244 -14.24 9.79 -35.97
C PRO A 244 -14.29 11.20 -35.36
N GLU A 245 -14.36 12.23 -36.20
CA GLU A 245 -14.52 13.61 -35.71
C GLU A 245 -15.82 13.73 -34.90
N GLY A 246 -15.71 14.26 -33.67
CA GLY A 246 -16.83 14.42 -32.76
C GLY A 246 -17.10 13.21 -31.85
N ASP A 247 -16.30 12.15 -31.96
CA ASP A 247 -16.40 10.99 -31.07
C ASP A 247 -16.06 11.39 -29.62
N THR A 248 -16.77 10.83 -28.64
CA THR A 248 -16.59 11.19 -27.23
C THR A 248 -15.68 10.18 -26.54
N LEU A 249 -14.56 10.65 -26.01
CA LEU A 249 -13.52 9.82 -25.38
C LEU A 249 -13.50 9.95 -23.84
N CYS A 250 -14.19 10.94 -23.29
CA CYS A 250 -14.47 11.02 -21.86
C CYS A 250 -15.84 11.62 -21.61
N TYR A 251 -16.67 10.90 -20.85
CA TYR A 251 -17.94 11.39 -20.33
C TYR A 251 -17.73 11.87 -18.87
N PRO A 252 -18.11 13.12 -18.52
CA PRO A 252 -18.07 13.58 -17.14
C PRO A 252 -18.98 12.75 -16.24
N ASN A 253 -18.44 12.26 -15.12
CA ASN A 253 -19.21 11.51 -14.13
C ASN A 253 -19.19 12.20 -12.76
N HIS A 254 -20.36 12.25 -12.11
CA HIS A 254 -20.55 12.78 -10.74
C HIS A 254 -19.94 14.17 -10.51
N VAL A 255 -20.07 15.05 -11.50
CA VAL A 255 -19.52 16.42 -11.45
C VAL A 255 -20.09 17.19 -10.25
N GLY A 256 -19.20 17.85 -9.50
CA GLY A 256 -19.55 18.61 -8.30
C GLY A 256 -19.14 17.95 -6.99
N TYR A 257 -18.67 16.69 -7.05
CA TYR A 257 -18.02 15.99 -5.94
C TYR A 257 -16.52 15.91 -6.20
N ASP A 258 -15.70 16.06 -5.16
CA ASP A 258 -14.25 15.90 -5.27
C ASP A 258 -13.86 14.42 -5.28
N SER A 259 -12.63 14.12 -5.70
CA SER A 259 -12.12 12.75 -5.81
C SER A 259 -10.88 12.50 -4.95
N ASP A 260 -10.71 13.29 -3.90
CA ASP A 260 -9.55 13.22 -3.01
C ASP A 260 -9.59 11.92 -2.20
N PHE A 261 -8.43 11.37 -1.91
CA PHE A 261 -8.24 10.21 -1.03
C PHE A 261 -7.02 10.46 -0.16
N HIS A 262 -6.78 9.60 0.82
CA HIS A 262 -5.88 9.93 1.94
C HIS A 262 -4.68 8.98 2.03
N LEU A 263 -4.76 7.82 1.38
CA LEU A 263 -3.68 6.84 1.34
C LEU A 263 -3.65 6.14 -0.02
N SER A 264 -2.47 6.02 -0.62
CA SER A 264 -2.25 5.17 -1.78
C SER A 264 -1.53 3.89 -1.38
N VAL A 265 -1.94 2.75 -1.94
CA VAL A 265 -1.27 1.45 -1.75
C VAL A 265 -1.00 0.83 -3.10
N ASN A 266 0.26 0.48 -3.34
CA ASN A 266 0.76 -0.09 -4.58
C ASN A 266 1.30 -1.51 -4.36
N PHE A 267 0.79 -2.48 -5.09
CA PHE A 267 1.37 -3.82 -5.21
C PHE A 267 1.94 -4.03 -6.62
N GLY A 268 3.26 -3.93 -6.79
CA GLY A 268 3.93 -4.26 -8.05
C GLY A 268 3.66 -3.33 -9.24
N GLY A 269 3.02 -2.18 -9.04
CA GLY A 269 2.86 -1.14 -10.06
C GLY A 269 4.06 -0.20 -10.13
N ALA A 270 4.13 0.58 -11.22
CA ALA A 270 5.14 1.61 -11.43
C ALA A 270 4.50 2.96 -11.79
N LEU A 271 5.21 4.04 -11.46
CA LEU A 271 4.82 5.41 -11.79
C LEU A 271 5.39 5.82 -13.15
N GLY A 272 4.61 6.55 -13.94
CA GLY A 272 5.02 7.00 -15.26
C GLY A 272 6.21 7.95 -15.22
N ASP A 273 6.27 8.88 -14.27
CA ASP A 273 7.44 9.71 -13.97
C ASP A 273 7.42 10.19 -12.52
N THR A 274 8.55 10.19 -11.81
CA THR A 274 8.61 10.72 -10.43
C THR A 274 8.51 12.24 -10.35
N SER A 275 8.61 12.96 -11.47
CA SER A 275 8.26 14.39 -11.52
C SER A 275 6.79 14.68 -11.25
N TRP A 276 5.93 13.65 -11.27
CA TRP A 276 4.54 13.77 -10.83
C TRP A 276 4.41 13.75 -9.31
N ILE A 277 5.47 13.46 -8.56
CA ILE A 277 5.40 13.46 -7.08
C ILE A 277 5.83 14.84 -6.57
N ASP A 278 4.91 15.50 -5.88
CA ASP A 278 5.05 16.83 -5.31
C ASP A 278 4.55 16.89 -3.84
N GLU A 279 4.49 18.08 -3.24
CA GLU A 279 4.01 18.26 -1.87
C GLU A 279 2.52 17.91 -1.63
N ASN A 280 1.72 17.76 -2.68
CA ASN A 280 0.29 17.42 -2.60
C ASN A 280 0.04 15.92 -2.71
N THR A 281 1.05 15.14 -3.08
CA THR A 281 0.96 13.69 -3.20
C THR A 281 0.66 13.04 -1.85
N VAL A 282 -0.35 12.17 -1.81
CA VAL A 282 -0.80 11.52 -0.56
C VAL A 282 0.21 10.49 -0.06
N PRO A 283 0.25 10.18 1.25
CA PRO A 283 1.07 9.10 1.79
C PRO A 283 0.88 7.81 0.99
N THR A 284 1.98 7.09 0.73
CA THR A 284 1.97 5.92 -0.16
C THR A 284 2.71 4.75 0.46
N ILE A 285 2.07 3.58 0.46
CA ILE A 285 2.67 2.29 0.81
C ILE A 285 2.93 1.52 -0.49
N SER A 286 4.09 0.90 -0.63
CA SER A 286 4.48 0.14 -1.82
C SER A 286 5.12 -1.19 -1.49
N PHE A 287 4.63 -2.23 -2.17
CA PHE A 287 5.14 -3.58 -2.13
C PHE A 287 5.57 -3.98 -3.53
N GLN A 288 6.75 -4.57 -3.68
CA GLN A 288 7.20 -5.06 -4.97
C GLN A 288 8.25 -6.16 -4.79
N ASN A 289 8.26 -7.15 -5.69
CA ASN A 289 9.41 -8.03 -5.83
C ASN A 289 10.55 -7.25 -6.51
N PRO A 290 11.73 -7.08 -5.89
CA PRO A 290 12.86 -6.38 -6.50
C PRO A 290 13.34 -6.99 -7.82
N TYR A 291 12.92 -8.21 -8.14
CA TYR A 291 13.27 -8.94 -9.35
C TYR A 291 12.16 -8.97 -10.41
N ASP A 292 11.06 -8.24 -10.22
CA ASP A 292 9.96 -8.17 -11.18
C ASP A 292 10.50 -7.93 -12.61
N PRO A 293 10.23 -8.85 -13.56
CA PRO A 293 10.76 -8.78 -14.91
C PRO A 293 9.98 -7.83 -15.83
N PHE A 294 8.82 -7.31 -15.39
CA PHE A 294 7.91 -6.50 -16.19
C PHE A 294 7.88 -5.04 -15.75
N ALA A 295 7.62 -4.82 -14.46
CA ALA A 295 7.66 -3.50 -13.84
C ALA A 295 8.99 -3.34 -13.09
N PRO A 296 9.81 -2.32 -13.40
CA PRO A 296 11.07 -2.15 -12.70
C PRO A 296 10.82 -1.89 -11.22
N TYR A 297 11.72 -2.36 -10.36
CA TYR A 297 11.73 -2.00 -8.93
C TYR A 297 12.31 -0.60 -8.69
N MET A 298 13.33 -0.25 -9.47
CA MET A 298 13.94 1.09 -9.54
C MET A 298 13.43 1.81 -10.80
N GLU A 299 14.32 2.47 -11.55
CA GLU A 299 14.03 3.06 -12.85
C GLU A 299 14.55 2.14 -13.97
N ASP A 300 13.66 1.74 -14.89
CA ASP A 300 14.02 1.02 -16.12
C ASP A 300 12.84 1.08 -17.11
N ILE A 301 13.01 0.43 -18.26
CA ILE A 301 11.99 0.31 -19.31
C ILE A 301 10.91 -0.69 -18.90
N LEU A 302 9.66 -0.24 -18.91
CA LEU A 302 8.48 -1.09 -18.76
C LEU A 302 8.42 -2.12 -19.90
N VAL A 303 8.21 -3.38 -19.53
CA VAL A 303 8.05 -4.50 -20.46
C VAL A 303 6.62 -5.01 -20.43
N VAL A 304 6.03 -5.21 -21.61
CA VAL A 304 4.67 -5.76 -21.74
C VAL A 304 4.68 -7.23 -21.32
N PRO A 305 3.89 -7.65 -20.31
CA PRO A 305 3.88 -9.04 -19.86
C PRO A 305 3.46 -10.04 -20.95
N THR A 306 2.60 -9.60 -21.89
CA THR A 306 1.98 -10.46 -22.89
C THR A 306 2.81 -10.63 -24.16
N THR A 307 3.61 -9.62 -24.55
CA THR A 307 4.41 -9.66 -25.78
C THR A 307 5.92 -9.63 -25.54
N GLY A 308 6.37 -9.22 -24.35
CA GLY A 308 7.79 -8.97 -24.05
C GLY A 308 8.35 -7.70 -24.70
N ASP A 309 7.50 -6.86 -25.29
CA ASP A 309 7.95 -5.62 -25.94
C ASP A 309 8.34 -4.55 -24.92
N LEU A 310 9.34 -3.75 -25.28
CA LEU A 310 9.73 -2.55 -24.54
C LEU A 310 8.75 -1.40 -24.82
N ILE A 311 8.37 -0.66 -23.78
CA ILE A 311 7.45 0.49 -23.85
C ILE A 311 8.17 1.82 -23.57
N VAL A 312 8.33 2.19 -22.30
CA VAL A 312 8.84 3.50 -21.88
C VAL A 312 9.51 3.36 -20.50
N GLU A 313 10.43 4.25 -20.19
CA GLU A 313 11.04 4.33 -18.86
C GLU A 313 10.03 4.78 -17.81
N VAL A 314 9.93 4.00 -16.72
CA VAL A 314 9.04 4.20 -15.58
C VAL A 314 9.77 3.95 -14.26
N GLN A 315 9.18 4.34 -13.14
CA GLN A 315 9.77 4.23 -11.81
C GLN A 315 8.96 3.32 -10.90
N GLY A 316 9.61 2.26 -10.42
CA GLY A 316 9.05 1.31 -9.45
C GLY A 316 9.00 1.81 -8.02
N ALA A 317 8.57 0.90 -7.14
CA ALA A 317 8.37 1.14 -5.73
C ALA A 317 9.60 1.73 -5.03
N TYR A 318 10.82 1.32 -5.38
CA TYR A 318 12.03 1.88 -4.76
C TYR A 318 12.20 3.35 -5.09
N THR A 319 12.15 3.71 -6.37
CA THR A 319 12.39 5.08 -6.82
C THR A 319 11.24 6.00 -6.40
N VAL A 320 10.00 5.51 -6.44
CA VAL A 320 8.84 6.22 -5.88
C VAL A 320 9.06 6.51 -4.40
N GLN A 321 9.38 5.50 -3.58
CA GLN A 321 9.51 5.67 -2.14
C GLN A 321 10.75 6.49 -1.73
N ALA A 322 11.83 6.43 -2.52
CA ALA A 322 12.95 7.34 -2.38
C ALA A 322 12.53 8.82 -2.58
N LYS A 323 11.66 9.08 -3.56
CA LYS A 323 11.10 10.42 -3.80
C LYS A 323 10.12 10.85 -2.71
N MET A 324 9.27 9.94 -2.23
CA MET A 324 8.37 10.18 -1.09
C MET A 324 9.16 10.58 0.17
N ALA A 325 10.27 9.87 0.44
CA ALA A 325 11.14 10.15 1.58
C ALA A 325 11.92 11.47 1.42
N GLU A 326 12.32 11.85 0.19
CA GLU A 326 12.95 13.15 -0.09
C GLU A 326 12.03 14.31 0.30
N LEU A 327 10.73 14.17 0.05
CA LEU A 327 9.71 15.19 0.28
C LEU A 327 9.02 15.09 1.66
N GLY A 328 9.27 14.02 2.42
CA GLY A 328 8.64 13.80 3.73
C GLY A 328 7.15 13.42 3.66
N LEU A 329 6.69 12.88 2.52
CA LEU A 329 5.26 12.62 2.27
C LEU A 329 4.70 11.43 3.05
N ASN A 330 5.58 10.60 3.60
CA ASN A 330 5.21 9.47 4.46
C ASN A 330 5.41 9.78 5.96
N ASP A 331 5.71 11.03 6.35
CA ASP A 331 6.08 11.39 7.73
C ASP A 331 5.01 11.04 8.77
N ASP A 332 3.74 10.95 8.36
CA ASP A 332 2.62 10.52 9.20
C ASP A 332 2.85 9.15 9.86
N PHE A 333 3.61 8.27 9.20
CA PHE A 333 3.98 6.96 9.76
C PHE A 333 5.51 6.72 9.79
N ALA A 334 6.28 7.36 8.91
CA ALA A 334 7.74 7.25 8.86
C ALA A 334 8.43 7.90 10.08
N SER A 335 7.73 8.80 10.77
CA SER A 335 8.26 9.47 11.97
C SER A 335 8.09 8.66 13.27
N GLU A 336 7.49 7.46 13.17
CA GLU A 336 7.30 6.52 14.28
C GLU A 336 8.44 5.51 14.38
N THR A 337 8.59 4.89 15.55
CA THR A 337 9.58 3.82 15.76
C THR A 337 8.90 2.47 15.80
N TRP A 338 8.86 1.79 14.65
CA TRP A 338 8.26 0.46 14.51
C TRP A 338 9.04 -0.63 15.25
N ILE A 339 8.31 -1.52 15.91
CA ILE A 339 8.85 -2.68 16.65
C ILE A 339 8.25 -4.02 16.22
N ASP A 340 7.26 -4.02 15.35
CA ASP A 340 6.68 -5.25 14.82
C ASP A 340 7.64 -5.98 13.84
N ASP A 341 7.45 -7.28 13.73
CA ASP A 341 8.31 -8.16 12.92
C ASP A 341 8.26 -7.82 11.41
N TYR A 342 7.12 -7.32 10.90
CA TYR A 342 6.96 -7.01 9.48
C TYR A 342 7.72 -5.74 9.12
N SER A 343 7.60 -4.69 9.93
CA SER A 343 8.39 -3.47 9.78
C SER A 343 9.88 -3.73 9.97
N ALA A 344 10.26 -4.55 10.96
CA ALA A 344 11.65 -4.97 11.14
C ALA A 344 12.19 -5.68 9.89
N GLN A 345 11.40 -6.57 9.28
CA GLN A 345 11.77 -7.29 8.07
C GLN A 345 11.87 -6.37 6.84
N ALA A 346 10.94 -5.44 6.66
CA ALA A 346 10.98 -4.43 5.60
C ALA A 346 12.25 -3.55 5.71
N ASN A 347 12.57 -3.10 6.93
CA ASN A 347 13.73 -2.25 7.22
C ASN A 347 15.08 -2.91 6.93
N THR A 348 15.14 -4.25 6.81
CA THR A 348 16.37 -4.93 6.37
C THR A 348 16.65 -4.76 4.86
N ARG A 349 15.68 -4.25 4.08
CA ARG A 349 15.70 -4.28 2.60
C ARG A 349 15.27 -2.98 1.92
N ASN A 350 14.70 -2.01 2.63
CA ASN A 350 14.08 -0.81 2.06
C ASN A 350 14.97 0.46 2.10
N ASP A 351 16.24 0.34 2.48
CA ASP A 351 17.19 1.45 2.64
C ASP A 351 16.69 2.60 3.54
N GLY A 352 15.77 2.31 4.46
CA GLY A 352 15.18 3.29 5.37
C GLY A 352 13.98 4.06 4.79
N PHE A 353 13.50 3.70 3.60
CA PHE A 353 12.27 4.25 3.04
C PHE A 353 11.06 3.56 3.70
N ASP A 354 10.57 4.13 4.79
CA ASP A 354 9.34 3.65 5.42
C ASP A 354 8.14 3.90 4.49
N GLY A 355 7.31 2.87 4.33
CA GLY A 355 6.29 2.78 3.28
C GLY A 355 6.69 1.80 2.17
N LEU A 356 7.98 1.45 2.05
CA LEU A 356 8.46 0.43 1.12
C LEU A 356 8.65 -0.92 1.83
N PHE A 357 7.97 -1.96 1.35
CA PHE A 357 8.26 -3.34 1.74
C PHE A 357 8.68 -4.20 0.51
N PRO A 358 9.99 -4.42 0.34
CA PRO A 358 10.52 -5.26 -0.72
C PRO A 358 10.29 -6.75 -0.41
N LEU A 359 9.64 -7.46 -1.33
CA LEU A 359 9.24 -8.87 -1.19
C LEU A 359 9.99 -9.74 -2.21
N PRO A 360 11.30 -9.97 -2.02
CA PRO A 360 12.11 -10.76 -2.94
C PRO A 360 11.58 -12.20 -3.03
N TYR A 361 11.14 -12.57 -4.23
CA TYR A 361 10.86 -13.93 -4.60
C TYR A 361 11.85 -14.39 -5.65
N GLY A 362 12.58 -15.46 -5.33
CA GLY A 362 13.72 -15.90 -6.11
C GLY A 362 13.33 -16.52 -7.45
N PRO A 363 14.32 -16.73 -8.33
CA PRO A 363 14.09 -17.45 -9.57
C PRO A 363 13.72 -18.92 -9.31
N GLU A 364 12.82 -19.45 -10.12
CA GLU A 364 12.35 -20.84 -10.05
C GLU A 364 12.59 -21.56 -11.37
N LEU A 365 12.72 -22.89 -11.32
CA LEU A 365 12.73 -23.72 -12.53
C LEU A 365 11.31 -24.15 -12.85
N ASN A 366 10.84 -23.84 -14.05
CA ASN A 366 9.54 -24.31 -14.53
C ASN A 366 9.62 -25.74 -15.09
N ALA A 367 8.47 -26.28 -15.51
CA ALA A 367 8.34 -27.65 -15.97
C ALA A 367 9.17 -28.00 -17.23
N ILE A 368 9.61 -26.99 -18.00
CA ILE A 368 10.45 -27.17 -19.20
C ILE A 368 11.93 -26.89 -18.94
N GLY A 369 12.30 -26.55 -17.70
CA GLY A 369 13.68 -26.34 -17.27
C GLY A 369 14.19 -24.91 -17.45
N ASP A 370 13.32 -23.96 -17.77
CA ASP A 370 13.66 -22.55 -17.84
C ASP A 370 13.62 -21.92 -16.46
N THR A 371 14.52 -20.96 -16.24
CA THR A 371 14.52 -20.13 -15.02
C THR A 371 13.55 -18.97 -15.20
N VAL A 372 12.55 -18.88 -14.34
CA VAL A 372 11.51 -17.83 -14.37
C VAL A 372 11.54 -17.01 -13.08
N ILE A 373 11.11 -15.76 -13.18
CA ILE A 373 10.96 -14.87 -12.03
C ILE A 373 9.50 -14.51 -11.90
N VAL A 374 8.93 -14.75 -10.72
CA VAL A 374 7.55 -14.41 -10.40
C VAL A 374 7.50 -12.93 -10.03
N ALA A 375 6.76 -12.13 -10.80
CA ALA A 375 6.59 -10.70 -10.54
C ALA A 375 5.88 -10.45 -9.20
N SER A 376 4.75 -11.12 -9.00
CA SER A 376 3.82 -10.91 -7.88
C SER A 376 3.63 -12.20 -7.09
N PRO A 377 4.43 -12.47 -6.06
CA PRO A 377 4.35 -13.74 -5.32
C PRO A 377 3.05 -13.94 -4.53
N TRP A 378 2.25 -12.88 -4.36
CA TRP A 378 0.90 -12.91 -3.80
C TRP A 378 -0.17 -13.42 -4.78
N HIS A 379 0.12 -13.49 -6.07
CA HIS A 379 -0.84 -14.00 -7.05
C HIS A 379 -1.01 -15.51 -6.95
N TRP A 380 -2.26 -15.91 -7.13
CA TRP A 380 -2.69 -17.28 -7.30
C TRP A 380 -4.00 -17.33 -8.08
N TRP A 381 -4.30 -18.48 -8.67
CA TRP A 381 -5.54 -18.75 -9.39
C TRP A 381 -5.91 -20.22 -9.25
N ASN A 382 -7.18 -20.55 -9.45
CA ASN A 382 -7.61 -21.94 -9.58
C ASN A 382 -7.36 -22.43 -11.02
N PRO A 383 -6.44 -23.40 -11.26
CA PRO A 383 -6.13 -23.85 -12.62
C PRO A 383 -7.33 -24.42 -13.36
N ALA A 384 -8.31 -24.98 -12.65
CA ALA A 384 -9.49 -25.60 -13.24
C ALA A 384 -10.34 -24.62 -14.07
N ASP A 385 -10.32 -23.34 -13.71
CA ASP A 385 -11.09 -22.29 -14.40
C ASP A 385 -10.50 -21.97 -15.78
N TRP A 386 -9.23 -22.32 -16.00
CA TRP A 386 -8.46 -22.00 -17.21
C TRP A 386 -8.15 -23.22 -18.08
N VAL A 387 -8.56 -24.42 -17.67
CA VAL A 387 -8.39 -25.64 -18.46
C VAL A 387 -9.17 -25.53 -19.77
N GLY A 388 -8.49 -25.75 -20.89
CA GLY A 388 -9.07 -25.64 -22.23
C GLY A 388 -9.42 -24.22 -22.66
N GLN A 389 -9.07 -23.19 -21.88
CA GLN A 389 -9.11 -21.80 -22.34
C GLN A 389 -7.84 -21.46 -23.11
N TYR A 390 -7.97 -20.64 -24.15
CA TYR A 390 -6.88 -20.21 -25.01
C TYR A 390 -7.01 -18.71 -25.23
N CYS A 391 -5.90 -17.97 -25.28
CA CYS A 391 -5.95 -16.57 -25.67
C CYS A 391 -6.02 -16.45 -27.19
N ALA A 392 -7.12 -15.87 -27.67
CA ALA A 392 -7.46 -15.86 -29.09
C ALA A 392 -6.48 -15.06 -29.97
N LEU A 393 -5.71 -14.12 -29.40
CA LEU A 393 -4.88 -13.17 -30.15
C LEU A 393 -3.40 -13.54 -30.26
N LEU A 394 -2.90 -14.38 -29.36
CA LEU A 394 -1.45 -14.56 -29.15
C LEU A 394 -1.02 -16.03 -29.10
N MET A 395 -1.91 -16.97 -28.80
CA MET A 395 -1.59 -18.41 -28.78
C MET A 395 -2.30 -19.17 -29.91
N PRO A 396 -1.55 -19.91 -30.76
CA PRO A 396 -2.13 -20.86 -31.70
C PRO A 396 -2.92 -21.98 -31.00
N PRO A 397 -3.91 -22.61 -31.65
CA PRO A 397 -4.71 -23.69 -31.05
C PRO A 397 -3.92 -24.96 -30.65
N ASP A 398 -2.70 -25.11 -31.16
CA ASP A 398 -1.82 -26.24 -30.86
C ASP A 398 -0.95 -26.02 -29.60
N ASP A 399 -0.97 -24.80 -29.04
CA ASP A 399 -0.28 -24.46 -27.80
C ASP A 399 -1.01 -25.07 -26.57
N PRO A 400 -0.32 -25.17 -25.41
CA PRO A 400 -0.98 -25.52 -24.15
C PRO A 400 -2.15 -24.57 -23.82
N ASP A 401 -3.10 -25.02 -23.01
CA ASP A 401 -4.14 -24.14 -22.47
C ASP A 401 -3.56 -23.09 -21.50
N LEU A 402 -4.35 -22.07 -21.16
CA LEU A 402 -3.90 -20.98 -20.29
C LEU A 402 -3.52 -21.44 -18.89
N ALA A 403 -4.12 -22.51 -18.38
CA ALA A 403 -3.71 -23.13 -17.11
C ALA A 403 -2.26 -23.62 -17.19
N THR A 404 -1.92 -24.38 -18.24
CA THR A 404 -0.60 -24.94 -18.44
C THR A 404 0.43 -23.86 -18.81
N TYR A 405 0.03 -22.88 -19.64
CA TYR A 405 0.89 -21.77 -20.05
C TYR A 405 1.27 -20.88 -18.87
N SER A 406 0.30 -20.50 -18.03
CA SER A 406 0.56 -19.61 -16.89
C SER A 406 1.40 -20.29 -15.81
N ALA A 407 1.27 -21.61 -15.64
CA ALA A 407 2.14 -22.40 -14.76
C ALA A 407 3.61 -22.44 -15.23
N LEU A 408 3.92 -22.05 -16.48
CA LEU A 408 5.31 -21.88 -16.91
C LEU A 408 5.92 -20.59 -16.37
N GLY A 409 5.12 -19.54 -16.20
CA GLY A 409 5.55 -18.25 -15.65
C GLY A 409 5.61 -18.24 -14.12
N ASP A 410 4.77 -19.05 -13.48
CA ASP A 410 4.74 -19.19 -12.03
C ASP A 410 4.46 -20.66 -11.60
N PRO A 411 5.52 -21.50 -11.57
CA PRO A 411 5.37 -22.94 -11.38
C PRO A 411 5.07 -23.36 -9.94
N SER A 412 5.27 -22.47 -8.96
CA SER A 412 4.99 -22.72 -7.54
C SER A 412 3.73 -22.03 -7.04
N MET A 413 2.92 -21.49 -7.97
CA MET A 413 1.64 -20.88 -7.65
C MET A 413 0.74 -21.83 -6.88
N THR A 414 0.32 -21.39 -5.69
CA THR A 414 -0.62 -22.08 -4.81
C THR A 414 -1.42 -21.07 -3.98
N PRO A 415 -2.66 -21.40 -3.59
CA PRO A 415 -3.43 -20.59 -2.65
C PRO A 415 -2.67 -20.33 -1.34
N GLU A 416 -1.98 -21.35 -0.81
CA GLU A 416 -1.24 -21.23 0.45
C GLU A 416 -0.11 -20.20 0.36
N ARG A 417 0.62 -20.16 -0.76
CA ARG A 417 1.66 -19.14 -0.97
C ARG A 417 1.03 -17.76 -1.11
N GLY A 418 0.01 -17.62 -1.95
CA GLY A 418 -0.66 -16.33 -2.19
C GLY A 418 -1.21 -15.73 -0.90
N GLN A 419 -1.95 -16.52 -0.13
CA GLN A 419 -2.53 -16.12 1.16
C GLN A 419 -1.47 -15.75 2.22
N ALA A 420 -0.34 -16.46 2.27
CA ALA A 420 0.75 -16.11 3.20
C ALA A 420 1.38 -14.75 2.85
N TYR A 421 1.45 -14.40 1.56
CA TYR A 421 1.83 -13.05 1.15
C TYR A 421 0.74 -12.04 1.50
N THR A 422 -0.55 -12.34 1.27
CA THR A 422 -1.66 -11.46 1.69
C THR A 422 -1.59 -11.14 3.19
N ASP A 423 -1.29 -12.13 4.05
CA ASP A 423 -1.10 -11.91 5.49
C ASP A 423 0.02 -10.88 5.76
N THR A 424 1.13 -10.98 5.02
CA THR A 424 2.27 -10.05 5.11
C THR A 424 1.92 -8.65 4.64
N LEU A 425 1.18 -8.55 3.52
CA LEU A 425 0.72 -7.28 2.95
C LEU A 425 -0.17 -6.53 3.95
N ILE A 426 -1.19 -7.21 4.49
CA ILE A 426 -2.13 -6.65 5.46
C ILE A 426 -1.41 -6.25 6.75
N ALA A 427 -0.53 -7.11 7.28
CA ALA A 427 0.15 -6.83 8.54
C ALA A 427 1.07 -5.60 8.48
N TYR A 428 1.67 -5.31 7.32
CA TYR A 428 2.45 -4.08 7.11
C TYR A 428 1.57 -2.86 6.83
N PHE A 429 0.48 -3.05 6.07
CA PHE A 429 -0.49 -2.01 5.69
C PHE A 429 -1.29 -1.49 6.88
N ALA A 430 -1.94 -2.38 7.64
CA ALA A 430 -2.97 -2.05 8.59
C ALA A 430 -2.56 -1.01 9.67
N PRO A 431 -1.41 -1.16 10.35
CA PRO A 431 -1.04 -0.19 11.37
C PRO A 431 -0.63 1.18 10.78
N ARG A 432 -0.07 1.22 9.56
CA ARG A 432 0.24 2.47 8.83
C ARG A 432 -1.02 3.17 8.35
N ALA A 433 -1.95 2.41 7.77
CA ALA A 433 -3.25 2.92 7.36
C ALA A 433 -4.02 3.50 8.55
N CYS A 434 -3.88 2.87 9.73
CA CYS A 434 -4.52 3.38 10.92
C CYS A 434 -4.03 4.76 11.37
N LEU A 435 -2.72 5.02 11.24
CA LEU A 435 -2.14 6.35 11.50
C LEU A 435 -2.63 7.38 10.47
N VAL A 436 -2.48 7.06 9.18
CA VAL A 436 -2.80 7.99 8.07
C VAL A 436 -4.28 8.36 8.02
N LEU A 437 -5.17 7.40 8.28
CA LEU A 437 -6.62 7.60 8.23
C LEU A 437 -7.22 8.04 9.57
N ASP A 438 -6.40 8.18 10.62
CA ASP A 438 -6.83 8.49 11.99
C ASP A 438 -7.99 7.58 12.46
N LEU A 439 -7.76 6.26 12.44
CA LEU A 439 -8.80 5.27 12.79
C LEU A 439 -8.87 4.94 14.30
N GLY A 440 -7.97 5.52 15.10
CA GLY A 440 -7.97 5.34 16.56
C GLY A 440 -7.54 3.94 17.03
N CYS A 441 -6.70 3.25 16.27
CA CYS A 441 -6.11 1.97 16.67
C CYS A 441 -5.22 2.10 17.90
N ASP A 442 -5.24 1.09 18.77
CA ASP A 442 -4.11 0.85 19.68
C ASP A 442 -2.96 0.25 18.86
N LEU A 443 -1.83 0.94 18.86
CA LEU A 443 -0.62 0.54 18.15
C LEU A 443 0.53 0.23 19.11
N SER A 444 0.25 0.00 20.41
CA SER A 444 1.28 -0.26 21.42
C SER A 444 2.19 -1.45 21.10
N ASP A 445 1.67 -2.42 20.32
CA ASP A 445 2.41 -3.61 19.89
C ASP A 445 3.18 -3.39 18.57
N TYR A 446 2.93 -2.29 17.86
CA TYR A 446 3.50 -2.00 16.54
C TYR A 446 4.55 -0.90 16.57
N ILE A 447 4.33 0.12 17.38
CA ILE A 447 5.23 1.25 17.52
C ILE A 447 5.64 1.39 18.98
N ILE A 448 6.89 1.80 19.20
CA ILE A 448 7.23 2.38 20.49
C ILE A 448 6.41 3.66 20.60
N THR A 449 5.35 3.58 21.39
CA THR A 449 4.66 4.74 21.95
C THR A 449 5.57 5.42 22.97
N ASP A 450 6.76 5.83 22.52
CA ASP A 450 7.36 7.03 23.09
C ASP A 450 6.48 8.13 22.56
N THR A 451 5.42 8.42 23.31
CA THR A 451 4.61 9.61 23.09
C THR A 451 5.62 10.73 22.85
N LYS A 452 5.63 11.37 21.68
CA LYS A 452 6.49 12.55 21.44
C LYS A 452 6.25 13.66 22.50
N GLY A 453 5.21 13.53 23.33
CA GLY A 453 4.94 14.31 24.53
C GLY A 453 5.64 13.87 25.83
N ASP A 454 6.26 12.69 25.88
CA ASP A 454 6.89 12.12 27.07
C ASP A 454 8.42 12.28 27.08
N PHE A 455 9.10 12.76 26.04
CA PHE A 455 10.53 13.08 26.17
C PHE A 455 10.75 14.51 26.63
N LEU A 456 11.18 14.67 27.88
CA LEU A 456 11.56 15.95 28.42
C LEU A 456 12.98 16.32 27.97
N GLN A 457 13.22 17.58 27.64
CA GLN A 457 14.58 18.09 27.45
C GLN A 457 15.28 18.22 28.82
N LYS A 458 16.61 18.02 28.85
CA LYS A 458 17.41 18.14 30.09
C LYS A 458 17.24 19.50 30.77
N ASP A 459 17.10 20.56 29.98
CA ASP A 459 16.93 21.93 30.49
C ASP A 459 15.56 22.15 31.15
N GLN A 460 14.53 21.39 30.75
CA GLN A 460 13.20 21.45 31.37
C GLN A 460 13.21 20.83 32.76
N THR A 461 13.90 19.70 32.93
CA THR A 461 14.00 18.97 34.21
C THR A 461 15.09 19.51 35.12
N GLY A 462 16.01 20.33 34.60
CA GLY A 462 17.21 20.77 35.30
C GLY A 462 18.18 19.63 35.58
N LEU A 463 18.12 18.55 34.78
CA LEU A 463 18.91 17.34 35.01
C LEU A 463 20.40 17.63 34.91
N ASN A 464 21.09 17.53 36.04
CA ASN A 464 22.53 17.62 36.15
C ASN A 464 23.11 16.33 36.71
N ILE A 465 24.16 15.84 36.06
CA ILE A 465 24.80 14.54 36.33
C ILE A 465 26.28 14.80 36.62
N SER A 466 26.68 14.66 37.88
CA SER A 466 28.02 15.05 38.33
C SER A 466 28.55 14.17 39.47
N PRO A 467 29.85 13.82 39.47
CA PRO A 467 30.81 14.04 38.39
C PRO A 467 30.49 13.12 37.19
N ASN A 468 30.77 13.57 35.96
CA ASN A 468 30.64 12.76 34.76
C ASN A 468 31.70 13.20 33.72
N PRO A 469 32.76 12.43 33.46
CA PRO A 469 32.98 11.04 33.89
C PRO A 469 33.26 10.86 35.39
N ALA A 470 32.85 9.71 35.95
CA ALA A 470 33.05 9.31 37.35
C ALA A 470 33.93 8.06 37.50
N THR A 471 34.49 7.85 38.69
CA THR A 471 35.23 6.62 39.03
C THR A 471 34.35 5.63 39.80
N ASP A 472 33.71 6.10 40.88
CA ASP A 472 32.98 5.24 41.82
C ASP A 472 31.47 5.47 41.82
N GLU A 473 31.03 6.72 41.72
CA GLU A 473 29.60 7.07 41.74
C GLU A 473 29.31 8.36 40.98
N VAL A 474 28.06 8.48 40.53
CA VAL A 474 27.51 9.62 39.80
C VAL A 474 26.25 10.07 40.51
N VAL A 475 26.10 11.38 40.73
CA VAL A 475 24.90 11.96 41.32
C VAL A 475 24.06 12.62 40.24
N PHE A 476 22.80 12.24 40.20
CA PHE A 476 21.74 12.85 39.40
C PHE A 476 21.01 13.85 40.28
N SER A 477 20.80 15.06 39.77
CA SER A 477 20.06 16.13 40.45
C SER A 477 19.12 16.81 39.46
N THR A 478 17.91 17.13 39.90
CA THR A 478 16.87 17.77 39.09
C THR A 478 16.23 18.95 39.84
N PHE A 479 15.43 19.75 39.13
CA PHE A 479 14.60 20.77 39.77
C PHE A 479 13.60 20.14 40.75
N ARG A 480 13.18 20.90 41.77
CA ARG A 480 12.36 20.38 42.88
C ARG A 480 11.00 19.81 42.46
N ASN A 481 10.46 20.25 41.33
CA ASN A 481 9.18 19.79 40.80
C ASN A 481 9.31 18.54 39.92
N PHE A 482 10.52 18.13 39.55
CA PHE A 482 10.77 16.94 38.73
C PHE A 482 11.38 15.85 39.60
N LEU A 483 10.51 15.05 40.23
CA LEU A 483 10.92 13.91 41.05
C LEU A 483 11.22 12.72 40.15
N MET A 484 12.42 12.16 40.27
CA MET A 484 12.77 10.94 39.56
C MET A 484 11.94 9.79 40.15
N GLN A 485 11.14 9.14 39.32
CA GLN A 485 10.40 7.92 39.65
C GLN A 485 11.34 6.73 39.54
N ASP A 486 11.98 6.59 38.37
CA ASP A 486 12.86 5.46 38.07
C ASP A 486 14.10 5.90 37.30
N VAL A 487 15.16 5.10 37.40
CA VAL A 487 16.37 5.21 36.59
C VAL A 487 16.71 3.83 36.02
N LEU A 488 16.75 3.72 34.70
CA LEU A 488 17.17 2.52 33.97
C LEU A 488 18.52 2.79 33.31
N LEU A 489 19.49 1.90 33.49
CA LEU A 489 20.84 2.04 32.97
C LEU A 489 21.10 1.00 31.88
N TYR A 490 21.47 1.47 30.70
CA TYR A 490 21.79 0.65 29.54
C TYR A 490 23.27 0.73 29.19
N ASP A 491 23.85 -0.36 28.68
CA ASP A 491 25.19 -0.35 28.11
C ASP A 491 25.22 0.24 26.68
N ALA A 492 26.42 0.36 26.10
CA ALA A 492 26.59 0.89 24.75
C ALA A 492 25.99 0.01 23.64
N GLN A 493 25.53 -1.21 23.96
CA GLN A 493 24.84 -2.12 23.04
C GLN A 493 23.31 -2.10 23.27
N GLY A 494 22.79 -1.21 24.13
CA GLY A 494 21.36 -1.07 24.41
C GLY A 494 20.81 -2.12 25.38
N ARG A 495 21.65 -2.92 26.03
CA ARG A 495 21.19 -3.92 27.00
C ARG A 495 20.99 -3.27 28.37
N LEU A 496 19.88 -3.58 29.04
CA LEU A 496 19.61 -3.13 30.39
C LEU A 496 20.63 -3.76 31.37
N VAL A 497 21.43 -2.91 32.01
CA VAL A 497 22.48 -3.29 32.96
C VAL A 497 21.95 -3.28 34.38
N ASN A 498 21.15 -2.28 34.73
CA ASN A 498 20.56 -2.14 36.05
C ASN A 498 19.34 -1.21 36.03
N ASN A 499 18.51 -1.27 37.06
CA ASN A 499 17.35 -0.41 37.24
C ASN A 499 17.08 -0.10 38.71
N TRP A 500 16.51 1.09 38.95
CA TRP A 500 16.07 1.54 40.25
C TRP A 500 14.66 2.12 40.10
N PHE A 501 13.74 1.64 40.92
CA PHE A 501 12.34 2.04 40.94
C PHE A 501 12.00 2.78 42.23
N GLU A 502 10.88 3.51 42.21
CA GLU A 502 10.30 4.15 43.39
C GLU A 502 11.23 5.16 44.10
N ILE A 503 12.12 5.83 43.34
CA ILE A 503 13.10 6.78 43.88
C ILE A 503 12.40 7.95 44.58
N ASN A 504 11.40 8.55 43.92
CA ASN A 504 10.57 9.65 44.42
C ASN A 504 11.37 10.82 45.03
N ASP A 505 12.53 11.13 44.46
CA ASP A 505 13.46 12.13 44.96
C ASP A 505 14.05 12.93 43.78
N ASN A 506 14.47 14.16 44.04
CA ASN A 506 15.17 15.00 43.07
C ASN A 506 16.70 14.80 43.12
N HIS A 507 17.18 13.91 43.99
CA HIS A 507 18.57 13.45 44.03
C HIS A 507 18.65 11.92 43.99
N PHE A 508 19.53 11.40 43.14
CA PHE A 508 19.79 9.96 43.06
C PHE A 508 21.28 9.70 42.86
N THR A 509 21.85 8.80 43.66
CA THR A 509 23.27 8.43 43.56
C THR A 509 23.41 7.04 42.95
N LEU A 510 23.99 6.99 41.76
CA LEU A 510 24.30 5.76 41.05
C LEU A 510 25.73 5.35 41.36
N LYS A 511 25.89 4.21 42.05
CA LYS A 511 27.20 3.62 42.33
C LYS A 511 27.60 2.65 41.24
N ARG A 512 28.83 2.75 40.76
CA ARG A 512 29.39 1.88 39.72
C ARG A 512 29.38 0.41 40.15
N GLY A 513 29.78 0.12 41.39
CA GLY A 513 29.97 -1.26 41.86
C GLY A 513 30.94 -2.02 40.96
N GLU A 514 30.53 -3.21 40.50
CA GLU A 514 31.34 -4.09 39.64
C GLU A 514 31.16 -3.81 38.13
N MET A 515 30.44 -2.75 37.76
CA MET A 515 30.22 -2.42 36.35
C MET A 515 31.55 -2.07 35.64
N PRO A 516 31.78 -2.56 34.41
CA PRO A 516 32.95 -2.20 33.62
C PRO A 516 33.13 -0.69 33.44
N ALA A 517 34.37 -0.26 33.21
CA ALA A 517 34.60 1.10 32.73
C ALA A 517 34.02 1.23 31.32
N GLY A 518 33.31 2.33 31.04
CA GLY A 518 32.60 2.46 29.79
C GLY A 518 31.56 3.57 29.78
N MET A 519 30.90 3.69 28.64
CA MET A 519 29.78 4.60 28.42
C MET A 519 28.47 3.84 28.64
N TYR A 520 27.56 4.47 29.36
CA TYR A 520 26.23 4.00 29.66
C TYR A 520 25.22 5.09 29.30
N ILE A 521 23.98 4.68 29.07
CA ILE A 521 22.84 5.57 28.90
C ILE A 521 21.89 5.35 30.08
N ALA A 522 21.64 6.40 30.86
CA ALA A 522 20.64 6.42 31.90
C ALA A 522 19.33 7.00 31.34
N ARG A 523 18.25 6.23 31.36
CA ARG A 523 16.89 6.69 31.10
C ARG A 523 16.23 6.97 32.45
N ILE A 524 15.87 8.22 32.70
CA ILE A 524 15.23 8.66 33.94
C ILE A 524 13.76 8.93 33.65
N ARG A 525 12.86 8.34 34.44
CA ARG A 525 11.42 8.56 34.35
C ARG A 525 10.96 9.53 35.43
N PHE A 526 10.12 10.48 35.04
CA PHE A 526 9.38 11.43 35.85
C PHE A 526 7.88 11.15 35.70
N GLU A 527 7.03 11.87 36.44
CA GLU A 527 5.58 11.79 36.23
C GLU A 527 5.19 12.39 34.86
N GLU A 528 5.92 13.41 34.43
CA GLU A 528 5.65 14.20 33.22
C GLU A 528 6.37 13.69 31.96
N GLY A 529 7.13 12.59 32.06
CA GLY A 529 7.88 12.04 30.93
C GLY A 529 9.23 11.44 31.32
N THR A 530 10.10 11.17 30.36
CA THR A 530 11.42 10.56 30.49
C THR A 530 12.52 11.43 29.89
N VAL A 531 13.73 11.32 30.43
CA VAL A 531 14.95 11.96 29.92
C VAL A 531 16.04 10.92 29.77
N ALA A 532 16.74 10.90 28.63
CA ALA A 532 17.93 10.09 28.45
C ALA A 532 19.21 10.91 28.67
N ALA A 533 20.18 10.34 29.37
CA ALA A 533 21.46 11.00 29.62
C ALA A 533 22.65 10.05 29.63
N LYS A 534 23.75 10.49 29.03
CA LYS A 534 25.01 9.75 28.99
C LYS A 534 25.69 9.77 30.36
N VAL A 535 26.15 8.61 30.81
CA VAL A 535 26.97 8.40 32.01
C VAL A 535 28.27 7.71 31.62
N VAL A 536 29.40 8.18 32.13
CA VAL A 536 30.72 7.60 31.80
C VAL A 536 31.44 7.20 33.08
N PHE A 537 31.79 5.92 33.19
CA PHE A 537 32.66 5.40 34.26
C PHE A 537 34.07 5.15 33.72
N LYS A 538 35.08 5.65 34.44
CA LYS A 538 36.51 5.52 34.10
C LYS A 538 37.17 4.30 34.72
#